data_AF-A0A7C0W328-F1
#
_entry.id   AF-A0A7C0W328-F1
#
_cell.length_a   1.000
_cell.length_b   1.000
_cell.length_c   1.000
_cell.angle_alpha   90.00
_cell.angle_beta   90.00
_cell.angle_gamma   90.00
#
_symmetry.space_group_name_H-M   'P 1'
#
loop_
_entity.id
_entity.type
_entity.pdbx_description
1 polymer ?
#
loop_
_entity_poly.entity_id
_entity_poly.type
_entity_poly.pdbx_seq_one_letter_code
_entity_poly.pdbx_strand_id
1 'polypeptide(L)'
;MVRPLYEQIDATTFRSTELTTGPWSPDAQHGGPPAALMAHAMESVGTPAMFTARFTAEFLRPVPIAEIEATAAVVRTGRRVEIVTASLAVDGTPVAAAHALRIRRHEGLDLPPVPAVAPSRLPDECTSGVGFTWDSVSFVTDALDVRFIEGS
;
A
#
# COMPACT_ATOMS: atom_id res chain seq x y z
N MET A 1 -16.74 4.96 -13.58
CA MET A 1 -16.51 4.97 -12.12
C MET A 1 -15.32 4.07 -11.85
N VAL A 2 -14.29 4.54 -11.13
CA VAL A 2 -13.11 3.72 -10.82
C VAL A 2 -13.48 2.72 -9.72
N ARG A 3 -13.21 1.44 -9.92
CA ARG A 3 -13.48 0.38 -8.95
C ARG A 3 -12.39 0.35 -7.89
N PRO A 4 -12.71 0.25 -6.59
CA PRO A 4 -11.69 0.25 -5.54
C PRO A 4 -11.07 -1.14 -5.34
N LEU A 5 -9.87 -1.17 -4.75
CA LEU A 5 -9.24 -2.41 -4.25
C LEU A 5 -10.06 -3.04 -3.12
N TYR A 6 -10.60 -2.20 -2.24
CA TYR A 6 -11.41 -2.62 -1.10
C TYR A 6 -12.68 -1.78 -0.99
N GLU A 7 -13.78 -2.43 -0.66
CA GLU A 7 -15.00 -1.78 -0.19
C GLU A 7 -14.96 -1.75 1.34
N GLN A 8 -15.01 -0.56 1.94
CA GLN A 8 -15.06 -0.44 3.40
C GLN A 8 -16.46 -0.83 3.90
N ILE A 9 -16.54 -1.88 4.73
CA ILE A 9 -17.79 -2.34 5.35
C ILE A 9 -18.06 -1.53 6.62
N ASP A 10 -17.03 -1.37 7.46
CA ASP A 10 -17.07 -0.58 8.69
C ASP A 10 -15.70 0.06 8.99
N ALA A 11 -15.50 0.58 10.20
CA ALA A 11 -14.27 1.27 10.58
C ALA A 11 -12.99 0.41 10.42
N THR A 12 -13.08 -0.91 10.60
CA THR A 12 -11.94 -1.83 10.60
C THR A 12 -12.07 -2.97 9.58
N THR A 13 -13.25 -3.18 9.00
CA THR A 13 -13.53 -4.31 8.10
C THR A 13 -13.65 -3.87 6.65
N PHE A 14 -12.97 -4.58 5.76
CA PHE A 14 -12.85 -4.25 4.34
C PHE A 14 -13.09 -5.48 3.46
N ARG A 15 -13.99 -5.40 2.49
CA ARG A 15 -14.18 -6.43 1.47
C ARG A 15 -13.20 -6.23 0.33
N SER A 16 -12.31 -7.19 0.10
CA SER A 16 -11.41 -7.17 -1.06
C SER A 16 -12.17 -7.45 -2.36
N THR A 17 -11.76 -6.77 -3.44
CA THR A 17 -12.24 -7.03 -4.80
C THR A 17 -11.21 -7.84 -5.57
N GLU A 18 -11.56 -8.36 -6.74
CA GLU A 18 -10.65 -9.10 -7.61
C GLU A 18 -9.46 -8.25 -8.10
N LEU A 19 -9.56 -6.92 -8.03
CA LEU A 19 -8.46 -5.99 -8.32
C LEU A 19 -7.30 -6.13 -7.32
N THR A 20 -7.51 -6.82 -6.20
CA THR A 20 -6.44 -7.12 -5.25
C THR A 20 -5.62 -8.34 -5.64
N THR A 21 -6.09 -9.18 -6.56
CA THR A 21 -5.42 -10.43 -6.95
C THR A 21 -4.09 -10.18 -7.64
N GLY A 22 -3.19 -11.14 -7.49
CA GLY A 22 -1.87 -11.12 -8.12
C GLY A 22 -1.70 -12.24 -9.14
N PRO A 23 -0.55 -12.24 -9.83
CA PRO A 23 -0.25 -13.22 -10.87
C PRO A 23 -0.04 -14.66 -10.37
N TRP A 24 0.04 -14.84 -9.05
CA TRP A 24 0.45 -16.08 -8.42
C TRP A 24 -0.71 -17.02 -8.09
N SER A 25 -1.89 -16.47 -7.81
CA SER A 25 -3.11 -17.22 -7.54
C SER A 25 -4.33 -16.29 -7.61
N PRO A 26 -5.44 -16.69 -8.26
CA PRO A 26 -6.68 -15.92 -8.25
C PRO A 26 -7.35 -15.91 -6.86
N ASP A 27 -7.01 -16.88 -6.02
CA ASP A 27 -7.57 -17.01 -4.67
C ASP A 27 -6.78 -16.21 -3.62
N ALA A 28 -5.71 -15.52 -4.03
CA ALA A 28 -4.86 -14.74 -3.14
C ALA A 28 -4.56 -13.35 -3.69
N GLN A 29 -4.45 -12.39 -2.78
CA GLN A 29 -4.09 -11.02 -3.09
C GLN A 29 -2.61 -10.93 -3.46
N HIS A 30 -2.31 -10.02 -4.40
CA HIS A 30 -0.96 -9.50 -4.57
C HIS A 30 -0.50 -8.82 -3.27
N GLY A 31 0.81 -8.71 -3.01
CA GLY A 31 1.31 -8.11 -1.77
C GLY A 31 1.04 -6.60 -1.63
N GLY A 32 0.83 -5.90 -2.74
CA GLY A 32 0.60 -4.44 -2.77
C GLY A 32 -0.68 -4.01 -2.01
N PRO A 33 -1.86 -4.50 -2.40
CA PRO A 33 -3.12 -4.18 -1.72
C PRO A 33 -3.13 -4.38 -0.19
N PRO A 34 -2.76 -5.54 0.39
CA PRO A 34 -2.76 -5.73 1.83
C PRO A 34 -1.71 -4.85 2.54
N ALA A 35 -0.57 -4.56 1.90
CA ALA A 35 0.38 -3.58 2.42
C ALA A 35 -0.23 -2.17 2.47
N ALA A 36 -0.94 -1.76 1.41
CA ALA A 36 -1.64 -0.48 1.36
C ALA A 36 -2.78 -0.40 2.40
N LEU A 37 -3.53 -1.48 2.61
CA LEU A 37 -4.57 -1.54 3.63
C LEU A 37 -4.00 -1.41 5.05
N MET A 38 -2.89 -2.08 5.35
CA MET A 38 -2.19 -1.92 6.62
C MET A 38 -1.67 -0.49 6.80
N ALA A 39 -1.09 0.11 5.76
CA ALA A 39 -0.65 1.50 5.80
C ALA A 39 -1.83 2.46 6.06
N HIS A 40 -2.95 2.25 5.38
CA HIS A 40 -4.20 3.01 5.60
C HIS A 40 -4.71 2.89 7.04
N ALA A 41 -4.77 1.67 7.59
CA ALA A 41 -5.15 1.45 8.98
C ALA A 41 -4.21 2.20 9.94
N MET A 42 -2.90 2.20 9.68
CA MET A 42 -1.93 2.94 10.49
C MET A 42 -2.15 4.46 10.44
N GLU A 43 -2.64 5.04 9.34
CA GLU A 43 -2.90 6.48 9.24
C GLU A 43 -3.99 6.97 10.20
N SER A 44 -4.89 6.07 10.63
CA SER A 44 -5.94 6.38 11.62
C SER A 44 -5.43 6.54 13.06
N VAL A 45 -4.16 6.21 13.32
CA VAL A 45 -3.56 6.25 14.66
C VAL A 45 -2.28 7.09 14.71
N GLY A 46 -1.93 7.54 15.91
CA GLY A 46 -0.71 8.33 16.16
C GLY A 46 -0.94 9.83 15.93
N THR A 47 0.12 10.54 15.55
CA THR A 47 0.09 12.00 15.39
C THR A 47 0.36 12.42 13.94
N PRO A 48 -0.35 13.44 13.42
CA PRO A 48 -0.10 13.98 12.08
C PRO A 48 1.28 14.67 11.95
N ALA A 49 1.96 14.94 13.07
CA ALA A 49 3.30 15.51 13.06
C ALA A 49 4.39 14.51 12.64
N MET A 50 4.04 13.24 12.41
CA MET A 50 4.98 12.18 12.02
C MET A 50 4.77 11.78 10.54
N PHE A 51 5.85 11.32 9.91
CA PHE A 51 5.90 10.82 8.54
C PHE A 51 6.52 9.42 8.52
N THR A 52 5.93 8.48 7.79
CA THR A 52 6.45 7.11 7.67
C THR A 52 7.76 7.10 6.90
N ALA A 53 8.86 6.78 7.59
CA ALA A 53 10.19 6.67 6.99
C ALA A 53 10.55 5.24 6.58
N ARG A 54 9.96 4.25 7.25
CA ARG A 54 10.11 2.83 6.91
C ARG A 54 8.81 2.11 7.19
N PHE A 55 8.45 1.21 6.27
CA PHE A 55 7.35 0.28 6.40
C PHE A 55 7.90 -1.12 6.10
N THR A 56 7.58 -2.07 6.97
CA THR A 56 7.91 -3.48 6.78
C THR A 56 6.62 -4.25 6.94
N ALA A 57 6.35 -5.16 6.01
CA ALA A 57 5.19 -6.05 6.06
C ALA A 57 5.65 -7.50 6.01
N GLU A 58 5.02 -8.33 6.83
CA GLU A 58 5.18 -9.77 6.85
C GLU A 58 3.87 -10.44 6.42
N PHE A 59 3.90 -11.22 5.35
CA PHE A 59 2.77 -12.06 4.93
C PHE A 59 2.92 -13.44 5.56
N LEU A 60 2.14 -13.68 6.61
CA LEU A 60 2.21 -14.92 7.40
C LEU A 60 1.54 -16.09 6.66
N ARG A 61 0.61 -15.78 5.76
CA ARG A 61 -0.23 -16.69 4.97
C ARG A 61 -0.58 -16.04 3.63
N PRO A 62 -1.02 -16.80 2.62
CA PRO A 62 -1.74 -16.21 1.50
C PRO A 62 -2.93 -15.39 2.01
N VAL A 63 -3.03 -14.13 1.58
CA VAL A 63 -4.15 -13.26 1.96
C VAL A 63 -5.29 -13.52 0.97
N PRO A 64 -6.45 -14.04 1.38
CA PRO A 64 -7.51 -14.42 0.45
C PRO A 64 -8.31 -13.22 -0.06
N ILE A 65 -9.13 -13.45 -1.09
CA ILE A 65 -10.21 -12.51 -1.48
C ILE A 65 -11.40 -12.73 -0.54
N ALA A 66 -11.43 -11.98 0.55
CA ALA A 66 -12.43 -12.09 1.62
C ALA A 66 -12.73 -10.73 2.27
N GLU A 67 -13.57 -10.75 3.31
CA GLU A 67 -13.65 -9.67 4.29
C GLU A 67 -12.41 -9.74 5.20
N ILE A 68 -11.70 -8.62 5.27
CA ILE A 68 -10.42 -8.49 5.98
C ILE A 68 -10.60 -7.51 7.12
N GLU A 69 -10.29 -7.94 8.34
CA GLU A 69 -10.19 -7.07 9.51
C GLU A 69 -8.80 -6.45 9.54
N ALA A 70 -8.74 -5.12 9.56
CA ALA A 70 -7.52 -4.33 9.65
C ALA A 70 -7.47 -3.56 10.97
N THR A 71 -6.42 -3.80 11.75
CA THR A 71 -6.21 -3.12 13.03
C THR A 71 -4.84 -2.46 13.07
N ALA A 72 -4.73 -1.29 13.71
CA ALA A 72 -3.47 -0.62 13.92
C ALA A 72 -3.34 -0.06 15.34
N ALA A 73 -2.10 0.06 15.83
CA ALA A 73 -1.82 0.58 17.16
C ALA A 73 -0.48 1.32 17.20
N VAL A 74 -0.43 2.38 17.99
CA VAL A 74 0.82 3.04 18.35
C VAL A 74 1.52 2.21 19.42
N VAL A 75 2.69 1.69 19.11
CA VAL A 75 3.52 0.93 20.07
C VAL A 75 4.30 1.89 20.97
N ARG A 76 4.82 2.97 20.40
CA ARG A 76 5.61 3.97 21.13
C ARG A 76 5.60 5.30 20.40
N THR A 77 5.30 6.38 21.11
CA THR A 77 5.49 7.76 20.63
C THR A 77 6.60 8.44 21.41
N GLY A 78 7.55 9.04 20.69
CA GLY A 78 8.59 9.90 21.25
C GLY A 78 8.67 11.24 20.52
N ARG A 79 9.58 12.12 20.96
CA ARG A 79 9.71 13.46 20.37
C ARG A 79 10.05 13.44 18.88
N ARG A 80 10.94 12.54 18.45
CA ARG A 80 11.45 12.49 17.06
C ARG A 80 10.96 11.28 16.27
N VAL A 81 10.51 10.23 16.96
CA VAL A 81 10.21 8.93 16.36
C VAL A 81 8.93 8.37 16.97
N GLU A 82 8.13 7.72 16.13
CA GLU A 82 6.96 6.93 16.51
C GLU A 82 7.04 5.54 15.86
N ILE A 83 6.64 4.50 16.59
CA ILE A 83 6.52 3.14 16.07
C ILE A 83 5.04 2.76 16.08
N VAL A 84 4.54 2.31 14.94
CA VAL A 84 3.16 1.88 14.73
C VAL A 84 3.16 0.46 14.17
N THR A 85 2.22 -0.35 14.62
CA THR A 85 1.95 -1.69 14.07
C THR A 85 0.59 -1.75 13.42
N ALA A 86 0.44 -2.65 12.46
CA ALA A 86 -0.86 -3.07 11.97
C ALA A 86 -0.88 -4.58 11.71
N SER A 87 -2.08 -5.15 11.66
CA SER A 87 -2.31 -6.54 11.30
C SER A 87 -3.59 -6.68 10.49
N LEU A 88 -3.59 -7.68 9.63
CA LEU A 88 -4.76 -8.14 8.90
C LEU A 88 -5.16 -9.52 9.42
N ALA A 89 -6.46 -9.72 9.61
CA ALA A 89 -7.04 -11.00 9.98
C ALA A 89 -8.23 -11.36 9.08
N VAL A 90 -8.45 -12.66 8.93
CA VAL A 90 -9.62 -13.25 8.24
C VAL A 90 -10.20 -14.30 9.16
N ASP A 91 -11.49 -14.19 9.48
CA ASP A 91 -12.18 -15.08 10.44
C ASP A 91 -11.40 -15.21 11.76
N GLY A 92 -10.88 -14.09 12.27
CA GLY A 92 -10.06 -14.02 13.49
C GLY A 92 -8.63 -14.59 13.36
N THR A 93 -8.22 -15.07 12.18
CA THR A 93 -6.88 -15.62 11.95
C THR A 93 -5.94 -14.57 11.35
N PRO A 94 -4.80 -14.25 11.98
CA PRO A 94 -3.82 -13.33 11.40
C PRO A 94 -3.20 -13.87 10.10
N VAL A 95 -3.25 -13.04 9.05
CA VAL A 95 -2.70 -13.36 7.71
C VAL A 95 -1.55 -12.45 7.30
N ALA A 96 -1.50 -11.22 7.81
CA ALA A 96 -0.40 -10.29 7.58
C ALA A 96 -0.18 -9.39 8.79
N ALA A 97 1.05 -8.89 8.94
CA ALA A 97 1.44 -7.90 9.92
C ALA A 97 2.32 -6.84 9.28
N ALA A 98 2.39 -5.67 9.90
CA ALA A 98 3.29 -4.62 9.49
C ALA A 98 3.81 -3.80 10.67
N HIS A 99 5.03 -3.29 10.49
CA HIS A 99 5.70 -2.35 11.37
C HIS A 99 6.12 -1.10 10.60
N ALA A 100 5.73 0.07 11.11
CA ALA A 100 6.15 1.36 10.60
C ALA A 100 7.04 2.10 11.60
N LEU A 101 8.17 2.62 11.10
CA LEU A 101 8.95 3.64 11.78
C LEU A 101 8.56 5.00 11.19
N ARG A 102 8.04 5.88 12.02
CA ARG A 102 7.71 7.25 11.64
C ARG A 102 8.68 8.22 12.30
N ILE A 103 9.04 9.27 11.57
CA ILE A 103 9.91 10.36 12.03
C ILE A 103 9.13 11.67 12.04
N ARG A 104 9.52 12.61 12.91
CA ARG A 104 8.87 13.92 12.97
C ARG A 104 9.04 14.68 11.66
N ARG A 105 7.94 15.18 11.10
CA ARG A 105 7.95 16.17 10.01
C ARG A 105 8.61 17.45 10.51
N HIS A 106 9.55 17.96 9.73
CA HIS A 106 10.15 19.28 9.94
C HIS A 106 9.69 20.20 8.83
N GLU A 107 9.03 21.29 9.20
CA GLU A 107 8.71 22.39 8.30
C GLU A 107 9.82 23.44 8.36
N GLY A 108 10.06 24.15 7.25
CA GLY A 108 10.98 25.30 7.23
C GLY A 108 12.46 24.94 7.44
N LEU A 109 12.90 23.77 6.99
CA LEU A 109 14.34 23.52 6.87
C LEU A 109 14.90 24.48 5.83
N ASP A 110 15.91 25.26 6.21
CA ASP A 110 16.70 26.09 5.31
C ASP A 110 17.60 25.16 4.48
N LEU A 111 17.00 24.53 3.48
CA LEU A 111 17.67 23.69 2.50
C LEU A 111 18.12 24.56 1.33
N PRO A 112 19.30 24.30 0.74
CA PRO A 112 19.66 24.95 -0.51
C PRO A 112 18.56 24.73 -1.54
N PRO A 113 18.28 25.71 -2.41
CA PRO A 113 17.25 25.59 -3.42
C PRO A 113 17.54 24.35 -4.27
N VAL A 114 16.65 23.36 -4.20
CA VAL A 114 16.69 22.23 -5.12
C VAL A 114 16.25 22.80 -6.47
N PRO A 115 17.06 22.68 -7.54
CA PRO A 115 16.64 23.08 -8.87
C PRO A 115 15.29 22.44 -9.15
N ALA A 116 14.32 23.23 -9.61
CA ALA A 116 13.03 22.68 -10.00
C ALA A 116 13.26 21.66 -11.12
N VAL A 117 13.28 20.38 -10.77
CA VAL A 117 13.23 19.30 -11.74
C VAL A 117 11.79 19.34 -12.22
N ALA A 118 11.58 19.76 -13.47
CA ALA A 118 10.27 19.60 -14.09
C ALA A 118 9.88 18.13 -13.89
N PRO A 119 8.66 17.83 -13.39
CA PRO A 119 8.23 16.44 -13.29
C PRO A 119 8.48 15.80 -14.64
N SER A 120 9.15 14.64 -14.64
CA SER A 120 9.35 13.87 -15.86
C SER A 120 7.99 13.76 -16.54
N ARG A 121 7.89 14.29 -17.76
CA ARG A 121 6.66 14.10 -18.53
C ARG A 121 6.48 12.61 -18.67
N LEU A 122 5.26 12.14 -18.37
CA LEU A 122 4.92 10.78 -18.73
C LEU A 122 5.14 10.65 -20.25
N PRO A 123 5.73 9.54 -20.72
CA PRO A 123 5.95 9.30 -22.14
C PRO A 123 4.62 9.41 -22.90
N ASP A 124 4.63 10.13 -24.01
CA ASP A 124 3.45 10.24 -24.90
C ASP A 124 3.20 8.91 -25.62
N GLU A 125 4.26 8.12 -25.85
CA GLU A 125 4.24 6.79 -26.43
C GLU A 125 4.79 5.78 -25.41
N CYS A 126 4.03 4.73 -25.16
CA CYS A 126 4.42 3.63 -24.28
C CYS A 126 4.45 2.35 -25.11
N THR A 127 5.45 1.50 -24.89
CA THR A 127 5.35 0.13 -25.36
C THR A 127 4.39 -0.63 -24.45
N SER A 128 3.63 -1.59 -25.00
CA SER A 128 2.93 -2.56 -24.15
C SER A 128 4.00 -3.35 -23.39
N GLY A 129 4.06 -3.20 -22.08
CA GLY A 129 5.08 -3.81 -21.25
C GLY A 129 5.12 -5.33 -21.28
N VAL A 130 6.34 -5.83 -21.11
CA VAL A 130 6.75 -7.21 -20.77
C VAL A 130 5.65 -8.19 -20.35
N GLY A 131 5.44 -9.22 -21.18
CA GLY A 131 5.30 -10.65 -20.85
C GLY A 131 4.16 -11.14 -19.94
N PHE A 132 3.41 -10.25 -19.31
CA PHE A 132 2.35 -10.57 -18.37
C PHE A 132 0.99 -10.39 -19.04
N THR A 133 0.70 -11.26 -20.00
CA THR A 133 -0.64 -11.41 -20.57
C THR A 133 -1.48 -12.23 -19.60
N TRP A 134 -2.33 -11.57 -18.83
CA TRP A 134 -3.28 -12.24 -17.94
C TRP A 134 -4.65 -12.29 -18.61
N ASP A 135 -5.27 -13.46 -18.60
CA ASP A 135 -6.64 -13.62 -19.10
C ASP A 135 -7.70 -13.19 -18.06
N SER A 136 -7.29 -12.55 -16.96
CA SER A 136 -8.14 -12.16 -15.82
C SER A 136 -7.77 -10.81 -15.22
N VAL A 137 -8.75 -10.15 -14.60
CA VAL A 137 -8.58 -8.91 -13.82
C VAL A 137 -7.54 -9.11 -12.73
N SER A 138 -6.59 -8.18 -12.57
CA SER A 138 -5.54 -8.25 -11.54
C SER A 138 -5.08 -6.90 -11.03
N PHE A 139 -4.35 -6.89 -9.90
CA PHE A 139 -3.74 -5.69 -9.34
C PHE A 139 -2.79 -5.01 -10.33
N VAL A 140 -1.97 -5.77 -11.05
CA VAL A 140 -0.89 -5.21 -11.88
C VAL A 140 -1.43 -4.62 -13.18
N THR A 141 -2.49 -5.21 -13.75
CA THR A 141 -3.05 -4.79 -15.04
C THR A 141 -4.24 -3.85 -14.95
N ASP A 142 -5.04 -3.96 -13.90
CA ASP A 142 -6.34 -3.27 -13.83
C ASP A 142 -6.40 -2.26 -12.68
N ALA A 143 -5.53 -2.36 -11.68
CA ALA A 143 -5.47 -1.43 -10.55
C ALA A 143 -4.33 -0.41 -10.62
N LEU A 144 -3.37 -0.58 -11.53
CA LEU A 144 -2.23 0.31 -11.72
C LEU A 144 -2.18 0.83 -13.17
N ASP A 145 -1.85 2.11 -13.36
CA ASP A 145 -1.41 2.65 -14.67
C ASP A 145 0.10 2.44 -14.78
N VAL A 146 0.51 1.38 -15.49
CA VAL A 146 1.92 1.06 -15.72
C VAL A 146 2.29 1.40 -17.16
N ARG A 147 3.22 2.35 -17.33
CA ARG A 147 3.71 2.80 -18.62
C ARG A 147 5.16 2.39 -18.81
N PHE A 148 5.38 1.50 -19.77
CA PHE A 148 6.72 1.04 -20.11
C PHE A 148 7.32 1.94 -21.19
N ILE A 149 8.60 2.25 -21.02
CA ILE A 149 9.41 2.94 -22.01
C ILE A 149 10.56 2.06 -22.44
N GLU A 150 10.83 2.05 -23.74
CA GLU A 150 12.13 1.64 -24.24
C GLU A 150 13.05 2.86 -24.28
N GLY A 151 14.17 2.78 -23.59
CA GLY A 151 15.18 3.83 -23.54
C GLY A 151 16.50 3.27 -23.04
N SER A 152 17.57 3.56 -23.78
CA SER A 152 18.97 3.19 -23.52
C SER A 152 19.59 4.00 -22.40
#